data_AF-A0A7Y7M643-F1
#
_entry.id   AF-A0A7Y7M643-F1
#
_cell.length_a   1.000
_cell.length_b   1.000
_cell.length_c   1.000
_cell.angle_alpha   90.00
_cell.angle_beta   90.00
_cell.angle_gamma   90.00
#
_symmetry.space_group_name_H-M   'P 1'
#
loop_
_entity.id
_entity.type
_entity.pdbx_description
1 polymer ?
#
loop_
_entity_poly.entity_id
_entity_poly.type
_entity_poly.pdbx_seq_one_letter_code
_entity_poly.pdbx_strand_id
1 'polypeptide(L)'
;MDMTGRVVACPDHPSRIADLWFAHNELVLMLGGAGRIAVTDDLPSARPWMYRVAPVLHGAAGVTGAVPNVEMLLGRGVDLVFAANDSPAAAPLRRA
;
A
#
# COMPACT_ATOMS: atom_id res chain seq x y z
N MET A 1 -0.30 -17.32 -4.07
CA MET A 1 -1.62 -17.05 -4.67
C MET A 1 -2.25 -15.92 -3.87
N ASP A 2 -2.88 -14.95 -4.52
CA ASP A 2 -3.59 -13.85 -3.85
C ASP A 2 -5.00 -14.28 -3.38
N MET A 3 -5.73 -13.37 -2.73
CA MET A 3 -7.08 -13.64 -2.22
C MET A 3 -8.14 -13.81 -3.32
N THR A 4 -7.80 -13.59 -4.60
CA THR A 4 -8.68 -13.86 -5.75
C THR A 4 -8.41 -15.21 -6.40
N GLY A 5 -7.48 -15.99 -5.87
CA GLY A 5 -7.07 -17.25 -6.45
C GLY A 5 -6.02 -17.12 -7.57
N ARG A 6 -5.43 -15.92 -7.78
CA ARG A 6 -4.46 -15.69 -8.84
C ARG A 6 -3.03 -15.93 -8.35
N VAL A 7 -2.20 -16.54 -9.19
CA VAL A 7 -0.75 -16.63 -8.92
C VAL A 7 -0.08 -15.32 -9.34
N VAL A 8 0.62 -14.69 -8.41
CA VAL A 8 1.30 -13.41 -8.60
C VAL A 8 2.76 -13.60 -8.20
N ALA A 9 3.68 -13.20 -9.07
CA ALA A 9 5.10 -13.14 -8.73
C ALA A 9 5.33 -11.96 -7.78
N CYS A 10 5.98 -12.20 -6.65
CA CYS A 10 6.27 -11.20 -5.63
C CYS A 10 7.79 -11.23 -5.37
N PRO A 11 8.43 -10.08 -5.12
CA PRO A 11 9.78 -10.07 -4.59
C PRO A 11 9.87 -10.85 -3.27
N ASP A 12 10.96 -11.55 -3.03
CA ASP A 12 11.20 -12.26 -1.76
C ASP A 12 11.26 -11.29 -0.57
N HIS A 13 11.75 -10.07 -0.83
CA HIS A 13 11.94 -9.01 0.16
C HIS A 13 11.43 -7.66 -0.40
N PRO A 14 10.11 -7.42 -0.41
CA PRO A 14 9.57 -6.15 -0.85
C PRO A 14 10.04 -5.03 0.09
N SER A 15 10.52 -3.94 -0.49
CA SER A 15 11.16 -2.84 0.22
C SER A 15 10.35 -1.55 0.17
N ARG A 16 9.45 -1.43 -0.81
CA ARG A 16 8.68 -0.21 -1.10
C ARG A 16 7.25 -0.61 -1.46
N ILE A 17 6.43 -0.75 -0.42
CA ILE A 17 5.04 -1.18 -0.51
C ILE A 17 4.14 0.03 -0.78
N ALA A 18 3.23 -0.10 -1.74
CA ALA A 18 2.03 0.71 -1.79
C ALA A 18 0.86 -0.07 -1.18
N ASP A 19 0.34 0.38 -0.05
CA ASP A 19 -0.79 -0.26 0.61
C ASP A 19 -2.04 0.60 0.42
N LEU A 20 -2.87 0.21 -0.56
CA LEU A 20 -4.04 0.93 -1.03
C LEU A 20 -5.34 0.27 -0.55
N TRP A 21 -5.24 -0.44 0.57
CA TRP A 21 -6.36 -1.00 1.28
C TRP A 21 -6.21 -0.66 2.75
N PHE A 22 -7.00 0.29 3.22
CA PHE A 22 -6.89 0.77 4.59
C PHE A 22 -6.84 -0.32 5.69
N ALA A 23 -7.69 -1.35 5.61
CA ALA A 23 -7.72 -2.39 6.64
C ALA A 23 -6.44 -3.23 6.64
N HIS A 24 -5.77 -3.32 5.49
CA HIS A 24 -4.51 -4.03 5.34
C HIS A 24 -3.32 -3.22 5.88
N ASN A 25 -3.36 -1.89 5.80
CA ASN A 25 -2.32 -1.04 6.38
C ASN A 25 -2.12 -1.32 7.88
N GLU A 26 -3.21 -1.55 8.62
CA GLU A 26 -3.15 -1.92 10.05
C GLU A 26 -2.42 -3.27 10.27
N LEU A 27 -2.64 -4.25 9.38
CA LEU A 27 -1.95 -5.55 9.43
C LEU A 27 -0.45 -5.40 9.16
N VAL A 28 -0.08 -4.63 8.12
CA VAL A 28 1.33 -4.37 7.79
C VAL A 28 2.03 -3.67 8.95
N LEU A 29 1.36 -2.71 9.60
CA LEU A 29 1.88 -2.04 10.79
C LEU A 29 2.12 -3.03 11.93
N MET A 30 1.13 -3.87 12.27
CA MET A 30 1.22 -4.83 13.38
C MET A 30 2.31 -5.89 13.16
N LEU A 31 2.60 -6.25 11.90
CA LEU A 31 3.68 -7.17 11.54
C LEU A 31 5.05 -6.50 11.45
N GLY A 32 5.18 -5.22 11.85
CA GLY A 32 6.43 -4.47 11.83
C GLY A 32 6.86 -3.98 10.45
N GLY A 33 5.97 -4.05 9.46
CA GLY A 33 6.22 -3.65 8.08
C GLY A 33 6.05 -2.15 7.80
N ALA A 34 5.66 -1.33 8.78
CA ALA A 34 5.33 0.08 8.58
C ALA A 34 6.44 0.88 7.86
N GLY A 35 7.72 0.60 8.14
CA GLY A 35 8.84 1.28 7.49
C GLY A 35 9.01 0.97 6.00
N ARG A 36 8.30 -0.03 5.47
CA ARG A 36 8.30 -0.38 4.04
C ARG A 36 7.15 0.28 3.28
N ILE A 37 6.17 0.87 3.97
CA ILE A 37 5.03 1.56 3.32
C ILE A 37 5.54 2.88 2.73
N ALA A 38 5.67 2.93 1.41
CA ALA A 38 6.11 4.10 0.66
C ALA A 38 4.93 4.96 0.18
N VAL A 39 3.76 4.33 0.02
CA VAL A 39 2.50 4.92 -0.45
C VAL A 39 1.34 4.31 0.31
N THR A 40 0.36 5.12 0.72
CA THR A 40 -0.81 4.65 1.48
C THR A 40 -2.08 5.44 1.15
N ASP A 41 -3.24 4.76 1.13
CA ASP A 41 -4.56 5.40 1.17
C ASP A 41 -4.99 5.78 2.61
N ASP A 42 -4.16 5.39 3.57
CA ASP A 42 -4.42 5.49 4.99
C ASP A 42 -3.79 6.74 5.62
N LEU A 43 -4.53 7.84 5.58
CA LEU A 43 -4.04 9.16 5.97
C LEU A 43 -4.12 9.42 7.49
N PRO A 44 -3.23 10.27 8.04
CA PRO A 44 -3.23 10.60 9.47
C PRO A 44 -4.51 11.29 9.94
N SER A 45 -5.23 11.96 9.03
CA SER A 45 -6.55 12.54 9.31
C SER A 45 -7.63 11.48 9.52
N ALA A 46 -7.49 10.30 8.90
CA ALA A 46 -8.46 9.20 8.99
C ALA A 46 -8.12 8.23 10.13
N ARG A 47 -6.86 7.80 10.28
CA ARG A 47 -6.40 6.95 11.40
C ARG A 47 -5.20 7.57 12.14
N PRO A 48 -5.42 8.59 12.98
CA PRO A 48 -4.35 9.27 13.69
C PRO A 48 -3.56 8.36 14.64
N TRP A 49 -4.15 7.26 15.11
CA TRP A 49 -3.49 6.33 16.02
C TRP A 49 -2.31 5.62 15.36
N MET A 50 -2.41 5.25 14.07
CA MET A 50 -1.35 4.53 13.37
C MET A 50 -0.07 5.36 13.29
N TYR A 51 -0.21 6.66 13.04
CA TYR A 51 0.90 7.59 12.94
C TYR A 51 1.53 7.92 14.30
N ARG A 52 0.78 7.76 15.40
CA ARG A 52 1.36 7.82 16.76
C ARG A 52 2.17 6.57 17.09
N VAL A 53 1.70 5.40 16.67
CA VAL A 53 2.36 4.11 16.93
C VAL A 53 3.58 3.91 16.01
N ALA A 54 3.45 4.27 14.74
CA ALA A 54 4.49 4.16 13.73
C ALA A 54 4.74 5.51 13.04
N PRO A 55 5.47 6.44 13.68
CA PRO A 55 5.74 7.77 13.10
C PRO A 55 6.46 7.75 11.75
N VAL A 56 7.13 6.65 11.41
CA VAL A 56 7.76 6.43 10.10
C VAL A 56 6.76 6.58 8.93
N LEU A 57 5.47 6.32 9.17
CA LEU A 57 4.40 6.50 8.17
C LEU A 57 4.26 7.94 7.68
N HIS A 58 4.72 8.95 8.45
CA HIS A 58 4.75 10.33 7.96
C HIS A 58 5.65 10.52 6.72
N GLY A 59 6.55 9.58 6.43
CA GLY A 59 7.36 9.58 5.20
C GLY A 59 6.64 8.99 3.97
N ALA A 60 5.50 8.31 4.15
CA ALA A 60 4.73 7.71 3.07
C ALA A 60 3.97 8.77 2.26
N ALA A 61 3.82 8.52 0.95
CA ALA A 61 2.99 9.38 0.11
C ALA A 61 1.51 9.00 0.27
N GLY A 62 0.66 9.98 0.53
CA GLY A 62 -0.78 9.78 0.68
C GLY A 62 -1.53 9.76 -0.65
N VAL A 63 -2.53 8.88 -0.77
CA VAL A 63 -3.47 8.82 -1.90
C VAL A 63 -4.87 9.14 -1.38
N THR A 64 -5.58 10.07 -2.04
CA THR A 64 -6.93 10.52 -1.64
C THR A 64 -8.05 10.09 -2.59
N GLY A 65 -7.73 9.36 -3.67
CA GLY A 65 -8.68 8.92 -4.69
C GLY A 65 -8.76 7.39 -4.81
N ALA A 66 -9.81 6.90 -5.47
CA ALA A 66 -10.05 5.46 -5.62
C ALA A 66 -9.01 4.74 -6.50
N VAL A 67 -8.32 5.47 -7.38
CA VAL A 67 -7.26 4.95 -8.24
C VAL A 67 -6.00 5.80 -8.02
N PRO A 68 -4.86 5.20 -7.65
CA PRO A 68 -3.61 5.94 -7.48
C PRO A 68 -3.05 6.38 -8.84
N ASN A 69 -2.27 7.46 -8.83
CA ASN A 69 -1.47 7.83 -10.00
C ASN A 69 -0.31 6.83 -10.16
N VAL A 70 -0.22 6.15 -11.31
CA VAL A 70 0.82 5.15 -11.60
C VAL A 70 2.22 5.77 -11.63
N GLU A 71 2.37 6.97 -12.21
CA GLU A 71 3.67 7.69 -12.24
C GLU A 71 4.18 8.00 -10.83
N MET A 72 3.28 8.26 -9.90
CA MET A 72 3.63 8.44 -8.49
C MET A 72 4.15 7.13 -7.88
N LEU A 73 3.52 5.98 -8.19
CA LEU A 73 4.00 4.67 -7.71
C LEU A 73 5.41 4.37 -8.26
N LEU A 74 5.63 4.60 -9.55
CA LEU A 74 6.92 4.42 -10.22
C LEU A 74 7.99 5.35 -9.63
N GLY A 75 7.68 6.64 -9.50
CA GLY A 75 8.60 7.63 -8.91
C GLY A 75 8.93 7.37 -7.44
N ARG A 76 8.07 6.63 -6.73
CA ARG A 76 8.33 6.17 -5.35
C ARG A 76 9.00 4.81 -5.29
N GLY A 77 9.35 4.22 -6.43
CA GLY A 77 10.07 2.95 -6.55
C GLY A 77 9.29 1.79 -5.94
N VAL A 78 7.96 1.81 -6.04
CA VAL A 78 7.09 0.78 -5.47
C VAL A 78 7.37 -0.57 -6.13
N ASP A 79 7.60 -1.60 -5.32
CA ASP A 79 7.92 -2.97 -5.77
C ASP A 79 6.83 -4.00 -5.41
N LEU A 80 5.84 -3.59 -4.60
CA LEU A 80 4.68 -4.41 -4.25
C LEU A 80 3.47 -3.51 -3.98
N VAL A 81 2.30 -3.90 -4.48
CA VAL A 81 1.04 -3.20 -4.23
C VAL A 81 0.00 -4.12 -3.60
N PHE A 82 -0.57 -3.69 -2.48
CA PHE A 82 -1.80 -4.26 -1.92
C PHE A 82 -2.99 -3.40 -2.34
N ALA A 83 -4.05 -4.03 -2.81
CA ALA A 83 -5.30 -3.39 -3.17
C ALA A 83 -6.47 -4.31 -2.80
N ALA A 84 -7.58 -3.72 -2.36
CA ALA A 84 -8.81 -4.47 -2.10
C ALA A 84 -9.32 -5.12 -3.40
N ASN A 85 -9.95 -6.29 -3.29
CA ASN A 85 -10.40 -7.07 -4.45
C ASN A 85 -11.38 -6.31 -5.36
N ASP A 86 -12.22 -5.48 -4.77
CA ASP A 86 -13.23 -4.64 -5.41
C ASP A 86 -12.73 -3.22 -5.74
N SER A 87 -11.47 -2.92 -5.45
CA SER A 87 -10.88 -1.61 -5.75
C SER A 87 -10.81 -1.38 -7.27
N PRO A 88 -11.24 -0.21 -7.78
CA PRO A 88 -11.03 0.14 -9.18
C PRO A 88 -9.54 0.24 -9.54
N ALA A 89 -8.65 0.37 -8.56
CA ALA A 89 -7.20 0.31 -8.76
C ALA A 89 -6.69 -1.10 -9.11
N ALA A 90 -7.41 -2.16 -8.74
CA ALA A 90 -6.91 -3.54 -8.86
C ALA A 90 -6.65 -3.95 -10.32
N ALA A 91 -7.57 -3.68 -11.26
CA ALA A 91 -7.39 -4.08 -12.65
C ALA A 91 -6.27 -3.33 -13.40
N PRO A 92 -6.12 -2.00 -13.26
CA PRO A 92 -5.00 -1.26 -13.84
C PRO A 92 -3.64 -1.70 -13.31
N LEU A 93 -3.49 -1.88 -12.00
CA LEU A 93 -2.21 -2.20 -11.35
C LEU A 93 -1.72 -3.62 -11.65
N ARG A 94 -2.62 -4.52 -12.09
CA ARG A 94 -2.24 -5.88 -12.53
C ARG A 94 -1.48 -5.91 -13.85
N ARG A 95 -1.53 -4.83 -14.63
CA ARG A 95 -0.92 -4.75 -15.98
C ARG A 95 0.29 -3.82 -16.02
N ALA A 96 0.57 -3.13 -14.92
CA ALA A 96 1.66 -2.17 -14.77
C ALA A 96 2.99 -2.88 -14.50
#